data_AF-A0A833LVX7-F1
#
_entry.id   AF-A0A833LVX7-F1
#
_cell.length_a   1.000
_cell.length_b   1.000
_cell.length_c   1.000
_cell.angle_alpha   90.00
_cell.angle_beta   90.00
_cell.angle_gamma   90.00
#
_symmetry.space_group_name_H-M   'P 1'
#
loop_
_entity.id
_entity.type
_entity.pdbx_description
1 polymer ?
#
loop_
_entity_poly.entity_id
_entity_poly.type
_entity_poly.pdbx_seq_one_letter_code
_entity_poly.pdbx_strand_id
1 'polypeptide(L)'
;MAARLIALLLGCLPALTLGADVAAERQQRLDRATAMQADAAARRERADALLEKQQAECAQRFFVNACRDDAKAEHLKTVLEARRLESEGSALEREVRQEEAADREAQRAADAKRREADLAVRQGEVAAERKDAAAAREKRLADKQERAAEGARRKAEEAEKHRQKKTSHEARVARKKQRAEEKK
;
A
#
# COMPACT_ATOMS: atom_id res chain seq x y z
N MET A 1 35.21 23.14 -45.05
CA MET A 1 35.69 22.14 -44.07
C MET A 1 35.10 22.49 -42.71
N ALA A 2 34.62 21.45 -42.04
CA ALA A 2 33.79 21.38 -40.84
C ALA A 2 33.84 22.57 -39.86
N ALA A 3 32.71 23.27 -39.74
CA ALA A 3 32.41 24.14 -38.63
C ALA A 3 31.17 23.61 -37.91
N ARG A 4 31.31 23.43 -36.60
CA ARG A 4 30.25 23.41 -35.56
C ARG A 4 29.39 22.15 -35.45
N LEU A 5 29.89 21.20 -34.64
CA LEU A 5 29.08 20.17 -33.98
C LEU A 5 29.58 19.98 -32.53
N ILE A 6 29.52 21.03 -31.71
CA ILE A 6 29.64 20.91 -30.26
C ILE A 6 28.73 21.97 -29.64
N ALA A 7 27.55 21.56 -29.17
CA ALA A 7 26.78 22.13 -28.06
C ALA A 7 25.33 21.63 -28.10
N LEU A 8 25.11 20.36 -27.78
CA LEU A 8 23.78 19.83 -27.48
C LEU A 8 23.90 18.64 -26.52
N LEU A 9 24.57 18.88 -25.39
CA LEU A 9 24.63 17.98 -24.24
C LEU A 9 24.59 18.81 -22.95
N LEU A 10 23.62 19.72 -22.84
CA LEU A 10 23.29 20.38 -21.58
C LEU A 10 21.77 20.31 -21.41
N GLY A 11 21.31 19.37 -20.59
CA GLY A 11 19.87 19.21 -20.32
C GLY A 11 19.40 17.80 -20.01
N CYS A 12 20.29 16.91 -19.56
CA CYS A 12 19.87 15.62 -19.01
C CYS A 12 20.38 15.48 -17.57
N LEU A 13 19.40 15.57 -16.65
CA LEU A 13 19.35 15.16 -15.23
C LEU A 13 19.85 16.12 -14.13
N PRO A 14 19.24 16.09 -12.91
CA PRO A 14 18.22 15.13 -12.45
C PRO A 14 17.00 15.73 -11.72
N ALA A 15 15.81 15.14 -11.93
CA ALA A 15 14.64 15.31 -11.06
C ALA A 15 14.82 14.71 -9.63
N LEU A 16 16.02 14.26 -9.26
CA LEU A 16 16.36 13.76 -7.92
C LEU A 16 16.77 14.85 -6.93
N THR A 17 17.12 16.07 -7.38
CA THR A 17 17.55 17.13 -6.45
C THR A 17 16.37 17.76 -5.71
N LEU A 18 15.23 17.94 -6.38
CA LEU A 18 14.04 18.58 -5.83
C LEU A 18 13.52 17.94 -4.52
N GLY A 19 13.59 16.60 -4.39
CA GLY A 19 13.13 15.92 -3.18
C GLY A 19 14.10 16.03 -2.00
N ALA A 20 15.41 16.08 -2.27
CA ALA A 20 16.43 16.25 -1.27
C ALA A 20 16.48 17.70 -0.74
N ASP A 21 16.26 18.66 -1.64
CA ASP A 21 16.22 20.09 -1.31
C ASP A 21 15.05 20.42 -0.37
N VAL A 22 13.85 19.87 -0.62
CA VAL A 22 12.67 20.07 0.24
C VAL A 22 12.85 19.43 1.62
N ALA A 23 13.45 18.24 1.68
CA ALA A 23 13.73 17.58 2.96
C ALA A 23 14.76 18.36 3.79
N ALA A 24 15.81 18.88 3.15
CA ALA A 24 16.81 19.71 3.79
C ALA A 24 16.24 21.04 4.31
N GLU A 25 15.41 21.72 3.51
CA GLU A 25 14.72 22.95 3.91
C GLU A 25 13.81 22.73 5.12
N ARG A 26 13.05 21.63 5.14
CA ARG A 26 12.22 21.27 6.30
C ARG A 26 13.05 21.01 7.54
N GLN A 27 14.15 20.27 7.40
CA GLN A 27 15.06 20.01 8.52
C GLN A 27 15.62 21.32 9.07
N GLN A 28 16.04 22.25 8.20
CA GLN A 28 16.52 23.57 8.60
C GLN A 28 15.45 24.36 9.39
N ARG A 29 14.18 24.29 9.00
CA ARG A 29 13.07 24.92 9.74
C ARG A 29 12.86 24.29 11.11
N LEU A 30 12.96 22.96 11.24
CA LEU A 30 12.89 22.26 12.53
C LEU A 30 14.08 22.60 13.42
N ASP A 31 15.28 22.69 12.86
CA ASP A 31 16.48 23.09 13.60
C ASP A 31 16.35 24.53 14.11
N ARG A 32 15.80 25.43 13.29
CA ARG A 32 15.47 26.80 13.71
C ARG A 32 14.44 26.84 14.84
N ALA A 33 13.36 26.06 14.74
CA ALA A 33 12.36 25.96 15.79
C ALA A 33 12.97 25.48 17.12
N THR A 34 13.83 24.45 17.05
CA THR A 34 14.56 23.90 18.20
C THR A 34 15.50 24.95 18.81
N ALA A 35 16.23 25.69 17.97
CA ALA A 35 17.12 26.76 18.43
C ALA A 35 16.35 27.89 19.13
N MET A 36 15.16 28.26 18.63
CA MET A 36 14.30 29.27 19.26
C MET A 36 13.81 28.81 20.64
N GLN A 37 13.37 27.56 20.77
CA GLN A 37 12.95 26.99 22.05
C GLN A 37 14.12 26.91 23.04
N ALA A 38 15.32 26.51 22.58
CA ALA A 38 16.51 26.48 23.41
C ALA A 38 16.96 27.87 23.88
N ASP A 39 16.93 28.88 23.00
CA ASP A 39 17.23 30.27 23.38
C ASP A 39 16.19 30.80 24.39
N ALA A 40 14.91 30.52 24.18
CA ALA A 40 13.86 30.87 25.13
C ALA A 40 14.09 30.26 26.52
N ALA A 41 14.43 28.96 26.57
CA ALA A 41 14.74 28.27 27.83
C ALA A 41 15.95 28.92 28.52
N ALA A 42 17.04 29.15 27.79
CA ALA A 42 18.25 29.78 28.32
C ALA A 42 18.00 31.22 28.80
N ARG A 43 17.13 31.99 28.13
CA ARG A 43 16.73 33.34 28.57
C ARG A 43 15.96 33.31 29.88
N ARG A 44 15.03 32.35 30.05
CA ARG A 44 14.29 32.18 31.31
C ARG A 44 15.23 31.84 32.45
N GLU A 45 16.11 30.85 32.27
CA GLU A 45 17.07 30.45 33.29
C GLU A 45 17.99 31.62 33.71
N ARG A 46 18.49 32.39 32.75
CA ARG A 46 19.28 33.60 33.05
C ARG A 46 18.46 34.67 33.78
N ALA A 47 17.19 34.85 33.40
CA ALA A 47 16.31 35.80 34.07
C ALA A 47 16.02 35.39 35.51
N ASP A 48 15.77 34.10 35.76
CA ASP A 48 15.54 33.54 37.09
C ASP A 48 16.77 33.75 37.98
N ALA A 49 17.96 33.38 37.49
CA ALA A 49 19.22 33.58 38.21
C ALA A 49 19.50 35.06 38.49
N LEU A 50 19.21 35.95 37.54
CA LEU A 50 19.38 37.39 37.72
C LEU A 50 18.42 37.93 38.78
N LEU A 51 17.15 37.50 38.76
CA LEU A 51 16.16 37.90 39.75
C LEU A 51 16.57 37.44 41.15
N GLU A 52 17.02 36.20 41.33
CA GLU A 52 17.50 35.70 42.62
C GLU A 52 18.65 36.55 43.16
N LYS A 53 19.64 36.84 42.31
CA LYS A 53 20.77 37.71 42.66
C LYS A 53 20.30 39.12 43.05
N GLN A 54 19.45 39.74 42.23
CA GLN A 54 18.92 41.07 42.49
C GLN A 54 18.08 41.11 43.77
N GLN A 55 17.29 40.07 44.07
CA GLN A 55 16.52 40.00 45.32
C GLN A 55 17.41 39.97 46.56
N ALA A 56 18.53 39.25 46.50
CA ALA A 56 19.53 39.23 47.58
C ALA A 56 20.20 40.60 47.75
N GLU A 57 20.57 41.26 46.66
CA GLU A 57 21.14 42.62 46.68
C GLU A 57 20.14 43.66 47.22
N CYS A 58 18.87 43.58 46.81
CA CYS A 58 17.81 44.47 47.28
C CYS A 58 17.59 44.40 48.80
N ALA A 59 17.85 43.24 49.43
CA ALA A 59 17.71 43.08 50.88
C ALA A 59 18.66 43.98 51.68
N GLN A 60 19.75 44.45 51.07
CA GLN A 60 20.74 45.34 51.70
C GLN A 60 20.45 46.83 51.48
N ARG A 61 19.39 47.18 50.73
CA ARG A 61 19.08 48.57 50.36
C ARG A 61 18.02 49.17 51.29
N PHE A 62 18.01 50.49 51.45
CA PHE A 62 17.02 51.18 52.28
C PHE A 62 15.59 51.06 51.72
N PHE A 63 15.43 51.18 50.39
CA PHE A 63 14.14 51.02 49.70
C PHE A 63 13.99 49.59 49.13
N VAL A 64 13.96 48.58 50.01
CA VAL A 64 13.92 47.16 49.64
C VAL A 64 12.77 46.83 48.68
N ASN A 65 11.55 47.33 48.97
CA ASN A 65 10.37 47.00 48.20
C ASN A 65 10.43 47.55 46.78
N ALA A 66 10.78 48.83 46.60
CA ALA A 66 10.93 49.44 45.28
C ALA A 66 11.99 48.69 44.44
N CYS A 67 13.13 48.36 45.04
CA CYS A 67 14.18 47.58 44.37
C CYS A 67 13.68 46.21 43.90
N ARG A 68 12.91 45.50 44.75
CA ARG A 68 12.35 44.20 44.41
C ARG A 68 11.28 44.28 43.33
N ASP A 69 10.48 45.33 43.32
CA ASP A 69 9.45 45.54 42.32
C ASP A 69 10.08 45.84 40.95
N ASP A 70 11.14 46.65 40.91
CA ASP A 70 11.93 46.89 39.69
C ASP A 70 12.55 45.58 39.16
N ALA A 71 13.18 44.78 40.04
CA ALA A 71 13.78 43.50 39.68
C ALA A 71 12.74 42.51 39.10
N LYS A 72 11.56 42.43 39.73
CA LYS A 72 10.44 41.61 39.22
C LYS A 72 9.90 42.12 37.89
N ALA A 73 9.84 43.44 37.69
CA ALA A 73 9.38 44.02 36.45
C ALA A 73 10.33 43.70 35.28
N GLU A 74 11.65 43.73 35.52
CA GLU A 74 12.64 43.33 34.50
C GLU A 74 12.62 41.83 34.21
N HIS A 75 12.49 41.01 35.25
CA HIS A 75 12.30 39.56 35.10
C HIS A 75 11.07 39.25 34.24
N LEU A 76 9.93 39.87 34.55
CA LEU A 76 8.68 39.65 33.84
C LEU A 76 8.81 40.01 32.36
N LYS A 77 9.45 41.14 32.02
CA LYS A 77 9.72 41.51 30.62
C LYS A 77 10.51 40.40 29.91
N THR A 78 11.59 39.93 30.52
CA THR A 78 12.45 38.89 29.94
C THR A 78 11.71 37.56 29.76
N VAL A 79 10.91 37.15 30.74
CA VAL A 79 10.13 35.91 30.67
C VAL A 79 9.02 35.98 29.62
N LEU A 80 8.38 37.13 29.46
CA LEU A 80 7.38 37.34 28.41
C LEU A 80 8.01 37.26 27.01
N GLU A 81 9.18 37.88 26.81
CA GLU A 81 9.93 37.76 25.56
C GLU A 81 10.35 36.31 25.27
N ALA A 82 10.88 35.61 26.27
CA ALA A 82 11.23 34.20 26.13
C ALA A 82 10.01 33.33 25.80
N ARG A 83 8.86 33.58 26.45
CA ARG A 83 7.61 32.87 26.14
C ARG A 83 7.13 33.12 24.72
N ARG A 84 7.26 34.35 24.23
CA ARG A 84 6.95 34.68 22.84
C ARG A 84 7.84 33.87 21.89
N LEU A 85 9.16 33.87 22.13
CA LEU A 85 10.12 33.13 21.31
C LEU A 85 9.85 31.61 21.28
N GLU A 86 9.54 31.02 22.44
CA GLU A 86 9.13 29.62 22.56
C GLU A 86 7.83 29.33 21.77
N SER A 87 6.86 30.24 21.85
CA SER A 87 5.58 30.11 21.14
C SER A 87 5.78 30.17 19.63
N GLU A 88 6.65 31.08 19.15
CA GLU A 88 7.02 31.20 17.74
C GLU A 88 7.76 29.94 17.25
N GLY A 89 8.72 29.42 18.02
CA GLY A 89 9.41 28.16 17.70
C GLY A 89 8.44 26.97 17.63
N SER A 90 7.52 26.86 18.60
CA SER A 90 6.49 25.81 18.62
C SER A 90 5.50 25.93 17.45
N ALA A 91 5.19 27.15 17.00
CA ALA A 91 4.34 27.37 15.84
C ALA A 91 5.04 26.93 14.55
N LEU A 92 6.32 27.25 14.39
CA LEU A 92 7.14 26.81 13.25
C LEU A 92 7.25 25.29 13.18
N GLU A 93 7.49 24.63 14.32
CA GLU A 93 7.52 23.17 14.38
C GLU A 93 6.18 22.56 13.94
N ARG A 94 5.07 23.09 14.47
CA ARG A 94 3.72 22.62 14.10
C ARG A 94 3.43 22.78 12.61
N GLU A 95 3.84 23.89 12.00
CA GLU A 95 3.69 24.13 10.56
C GLU A 95 4.41 23.06 9.74
N VAL A 96 5.68 22.79 10.03
CA VAL A 96 6.45 21.76 9.31
C VAL A 96 5.82 20.38 9.49
N ARG A 97 5.35 20.03 10.70
CA ARG A 97 4.69 18.75 10.96
C ARG A 97 3.37 18.60 10.21
N GLN A 98 2.62 19.69 10.03
CA GLN A 98 1.40 19.70 9.23
C GLN A 98 1.70 19.47 7.75
N GLU A 99 2.73 20.11 7.20
CA GLU A 99 3.19 19.86 5.83
C GLU A 99 3.58 18.39 5.61
N GLU A 100 4.37 17.82 6.52
CA GLU A 100 4.72 16.39 6.44
C GLU A 100 3.49 15.47 6.54
N ALA A 101 2.50 15.82 7.36
CA ALA A 101 1.27 15.05 7.50
C ALA A 101 0.45 15.09 6.20
N ALA A 102 0.33 16.26 5.58
CA ALA A 102 -0.35 16.45 4.30
C ALA A 102 0.33 15.63 3.18
N ASP A 103 1.66 15.65 3.10
CA ASP A 103 2.41 14.84 2.13
C ASP A 103 2.17 13.35 2.33
N ARG A 104 2.23 12.88 3.58
CA ARG A 104 1.95 11.46 3.93
C ARG A 104 0.52 11.07 3.62
N GLU A 105 -0.45 11.97 3.78
CA GLU A 105 -1.84 11.74 3.41
C GLU A 105 -2.01 11.64 1.89
N ALA A 106 -1.40 12.56 1.12
CA ALA A 106 -1.42 12.53 -0.33
C ALA A 106 -0.82 11.22 -0.88
N GLN A 107 0.32 10.78 -0.32
CA GLN A 107 0.94 9.51 -0.66
C GLN A 107 0.02 8.32 -0.36
N ARG A 108 -0.60 8.30 0.83
CA ARG A 108 -1.55 7.23 1.20
C ARG A 108 -2.76 7.19 0.28
N ALA A 109 -3.30 8.34 -0.11
CA ALA A 109 -4.41 8.42 -1.04
C ALA A 109 -4.02 7.91 -2.45
N ALA A 110 -2.84 8.25 -2.94
CA ALA A 110 -2.32 7.76 -4.21
C ALA A 110 -2.08 6.23 -4.18
N ASP A 111 -1.50 5.73 -3.09
CA ASP A 111 -1.28 4.30 -2.87
C ASP A 111 -2.58 3.52 -2.77
N ALA A 112 -3.59 4.05 -2.08
CA ALA A 112 -4.90 3.42 -1.97
C ALA A 112 -5.55 3.25 -3.35
N LYS A 113 -5.52 4.29 -4.18
CA LYS A 113 -6.03 4.23 -5.57
C LYS A 113 -5.28 3.19 -6.40
N ARG A 114 -3.94 3.12 -6.28
CA ARG A 114 -3.14 2.10 -6.97
C ARG A 114 -3.51 0.69 -6.53
N ARG A 115 -3.66 0.47 -5.22
CA ARG A 115 -4.05 -0.84 -4.66
C ARG A 115 -5.44 -1.25 -5.11
N GLU A 116 -6.39 -0.32 -5.13
CA GLU A 116 -7.75 -0.59 -5.62
C GLU A 116 -7.74 -1.00 -7.10
N ALA A 117 -6.98 -0.28 -7.94
CA ALA A 117 -6.84 -0.65 -9.35
C ALA A 117 -6.20 -2.03 -9.54
N ASP A 118 -5.12 -2.34 -8.80
CA ASP A 118 -4.48 -3.66 -8.83
C ASP A 118 -5.43 -4.78 -8.37
N LEU A 119 -6.20 -4.54 -7.30
CA LEU A 119 -7.21 -5.49 -6.83
C LEU A 119 -8.29 -5.73 -7.89
N ALA A 120 -8.77 -4.69 -8.58
CA ALA A 120 -9.75 -4.84 -9.64
C ALA A 120 -9.22 -5.69 -10.82
N VAL A 121 -7.97 -5.47 -11.24
CA VAL A 121 -7.32 -6.27 -12.27
C VAL A 121 -7.23 -7.74 -11.85
N ARG A 122 -6.69 -8.01 -10.66
CA ARG A 122 -6.55 -9.38 -10.13
C ARG A 122 -7.89 -10.09 -9.99
N GLN A 123 -8.93 -9.39 -9.55
CA GLN A 123 -10.28 -9.94 -9.48
C GLN A 123 -10.80 -10.32 -10.87
N GLY A 124 -10.54 -9.48 -11.88
CA GLY A 124 -10.86 -9.77 -13.27
C GLY A 124 -10.14 -11.02 -13.79
N GLU A 125 -8.84 -11.14 -13.54
CA GLU A 125 -8.03 -12.30 -13.92
C GLU A 125 -8.53 -13.59 -13.27
N VAL A 126 -8.77 -13.57 -11.95
CA VAL A 126 -9.30 -14.73 -11.22
C VAL A 126 -10.70 -15.10 -11.71
N ALA A 127 -11.55 -14.12 -12.04
CA ALA A 127 -12.87 -14.38 -12.60
C ALA A 127 -12.79 -15.03 -13.99
N ALA A 128 -11.86 -14.58 -14.85
CA ALA A 128 -11.60 -15.17 -16.15
C ALA A 128 -11.09 -16.61 -16.02
N GLU A 129 -10.08 -16.84 -15.18
CA GLU A 129 -9.52 -18.18 -14.93
C GLU A 129 -10.60 -19.15 -14.42
N ARG A 130 -11.48 -18.70 -13.52
CA ARG A 130 -12.61 -19.51 -13.03
C ARG A 130 -13.60 -19.87 -14.13
N LYS A 131 -13.91 -18.93 -15.05
CA LYS A 131 -14.79 -19.19 -16.19
C LYS A 131 -14.17 -20.21 -17.15
N ASP A 132 -12.89 -20.05 -17.46
CA ASP A 132 -12.17 -20.98 -18.34
C ASP A 132 -12.07 -22.38 -17.73
N ALA A 133 -11.79 -22.46 -16.42
CA ALA A 133 -11.77 -23.71 -15.70
C ALA A 133 -13.16 -24.39 -15.65
N ALA A 134 -14.24 -23.61 -15.50
CA ALA A 134 -15.60 -24.13 -15.54
C ALA A 134 -15.96 -24.67 -16.94
N ALA A 135 -15.70 -23.90 -18.00
CA ALA A 135 -15.93 -24.32 -19.38
C ALA A 135 -15.14 -25.58 -19.74
N ALA A 136 -13.88 -25.67 -19.32
CA ALA A 136 -13.05 -26.85 -19.52
C ALA A 136 -13.61 -28.08 -18.79
N ARG A 137 -14.18 -27.92 -17.58
CA ARG A 137 -14.83 -29.00 -16.84
C ARG A 137 -16.11 -29.46 -17.54
N GLU A 138 -16.96 -28.53 -17.98
CA GLU A 138 -18.19 -28.85 -18.71
C GLU A 138 -17.90 -29.62 -19.99
N LYS A 139 -16.93 -29.16 -20.80
CA LYS A 139 -16.50 -29.88 -22.00
C LYS A 139 -16.02 -31.30 -21.68
N ARG A 140 -15.20 -31.47 -20.64
CA ARG A 140 -14.73 -32.79 -20.20
C ARG A 140 -15.88 -33.70 -19.75
N LEU A 141 -16.92 -33.15 -19.12
CA LEU A 141 -18.10 -33.92 -18.71
C LEU A 141 -18.93 -34.33 -19.93
N ALA A 142 -19.15 -33.42 -20.89
CA ALA A 142 -19.84 -33.72 -22.14
C ALA A 142 -19.11 -34.81 -22.95
N ASP A 143 -17.80 -34.68 -23.15
CA ASP A 143 -16.98 -35.67 -23.85
C ASP A 143 -17.05 -37.06 -23.18
N LYS A 144 -17.07 -37.10 -21.84
CA LYS A 144 -17.24 -38.36 -21.08
C LYS A 144 -18.61 -38.97 -21.29
N GLN A 145 -19.67 -38.16 -21.29
CA GLN A 145 -21.04 -38.62 -21.51
C GLN A 145 -21.23 -39.15 -22.93
N GLU A 146 -20.68 -38.47 -23.94
CA GLU A 146 -20.71 -38.92 -25.33
C GLU A 146 -20.02 -40.27 -25.50
N ARG A 147 -18.79 -40.41 -24.98
CA ARG A 147 -18.04 -41.67 -25.01
C ARG A 147 -18.76 -42.80 -24.27
N ALA A 148 -19.41 -42.49 -23.14
CA ALA A 148 -20.20 -43.47 -22.40
C ALA A 148 -21.43 -43.93 -23.19
N ALA A 149 -22.14 -43.00 -23.83
CA ALA A 149 -23.30 -43.30 -24.67
C ALA A 149 -22.90 -44.12 -25.92
N GLU A 150 -21.82 -43.74 -26.59
CA GLU A 150 -21.26 -44.49 -27.72
C GLU A 150 -20.85 -45.91 -27.30
N GLY A 151 -20.14 -46.04 -26.18
CA GLY A 151 -19.75 -47.32 -25.62
C GLY A 151 -20.95 -48.21 -25.27
N ALA A 152 -22.02 -47.64 -24.74
CA ALA A 152 -23.27 -48.36 -24.46
C ALA A 152 -23.96 -48.83 -25.75
N ARG A 153 -24.02 -47.99 -26.79
CA ARG A 153 -24.58 -48.34 -28.10
C ARG A 153 -23.83 -49.51 -28.74
N ARG A 154 -22.49 -49.46 -28.76
CA ARG A 154 -21.66 -50.55 -29.31
C ARG A 154 -21.91 -51.86 -28.59
N LYS A 155 -21.97 -51.85 -27.25
CA LYS A 155 -22.27 -53.05 -26.45
C LYS A 155 -23.66 -53.61 -26.75
N ALA A 156 -24.67 -52.75 -26.92
CA ALA A 156 -26.02 -53.17 -27.28
C ALA A 156 -26.05 -53.83 -28.66
N GLU A 157 -25.39 -53.23 -29.66
CA GLU A 157 -25.30 -53.77 -31.02
C GLU A 157 -24.58 -55.13 -31.06
N GLU A 158 -23.46 -55.27 -30.33
CA GLU A 158 -22.74 -56.55 -30.21
C GLU A 158 -23.59 -57.63 -29.53
N ALA A 159 -24.34 -57.28 -28.48
CA ALA A 159 -25.25 -58.19 -27.81
C ALA A 159 -26.38 -58.66 -28.74
N GLU A 160 -26.94 -57.77 -29.55
CA GLU A 160 -27.93 -58.13 -30.57
C GLU A 160 -27.35 -59.05 -31.64
N LYS A 161 -26.19 -58.73 -32.22
CA LYS A 161 -25.50 -59.59 -33.19
C LYS A 161 -25.23 -60.98 -32.62
N HIS A 162 -24.81 -61.06 -31.35
CA HIS A 162 -24.56 -62.33 -30.69
C HIS A 162 -25.87 -63.13 -30.47
N ARG A 163 -26.97 -62.47 -30.07
CA ARG A 163 -28.30 -63.11 -29.99
C ARG A 163 -28.78 -63.62 -31.34
N GLN A 164 -28.61 -62.85 -32.42
CA GLN A 164 -28.94 -63.28 -33.78
C GLN A 164 -28.11 -64.49 -34.24
N LYS A 165 -26.80 -64.50 -33.93
CA LYS A 165 -25.93 -65.65 -34.22
C LYS A 165 -26.36 -66.90 -33.46
N LYS A 166 -26.72 -66.78 -32.19
CA LYS A 166 -27.23 -67.89 -31.36
C LYS A 166 -28.52 -68.46 -31.91
N THR A 167 -29.52 -67.62 -32.15
CA THR A 167 -30.81 -68.04 -32.72
C THR A 167 -30.66 -68.68 -34.11
N SER A 168 -29.79 -68.13 -34.98
CA SER A 168 -29.47 -68.73 -36.28
C SER A 168 -28.78 -70.10 -36.15
N HIS A 169 -27.84 -70.23 -35.21
CA HIS A 169 -27.19 -71.51 -34.94
C HIS A 169 -28.19 -72.55 -34.41
N GLU A 170 -29.03 -72.18 -33.45
CA GLU A 170 -30.08 -73.04 -32.89
C GLU A 170 -31.07 -73.47 -33.98
N ALA A 171 -31.54 -72.56 -34.83
CA ALA A 171 -32.40 -72.87 -35.96
C ALA A 171 -31.73 -73.83 -36.97
N ARG A 172 -30.43 -73.65 -37.24
CA ARG A 172 -29.67 -74.54 -38.12
C ARG A 172 -29.50 -75.93 -37.51
N VAL A 173 -29.26 -76.03 -36.21
CA VAL A 173 -29.19 -77.31 -35.49
C VAL A 173 -30.56 -78.00 -35.49
N ALA A 174 -31.65 -77.28 -35.23
CA ALA A 174 -33.01 -77.82 -35.29
C ALA A 174 -33.35 -78.37 -36.68
N ARG A 175 -33.06 -77.61 -37.75
CA ARG A 175 -33.23 -78.08 -39.14
C ARG A 175 -32.39 -79.32 -39.45
N LYS A 176 -31.17 -79.42 -38.93
CA LYS A 176 -30.32 -80.61 -39.09
C LYS A 176 -30.89 -81.82 -38.35
N LYS A 177 -31.43 -81.64 -37.14
CA LYS A 177 -32.11 -82.70 -36.38
C LYS A 177 -33.35 -83.22 -37.11
N GLN A 178 -34.21 -82.32 -37.58
CA GLN A 178 -35.40 -82.68 -38.38
C GLN A 178 -35.01 -83.49 -39.64
N ARG A 179 -33.99 -83.04 -40.40
CA ARG A 179 -33.49 -83.79 -41.57
C ARG A 179 -32.85 -85.13 -41.23
N ALA A 180 -32.36 -85.32 -40.02
CA ALA A 180 -31.81 -86.60 -39.57
C ALA A 180 -32.91 -87.56 -39.11
N GLU A 181 -34.01 -87.03 -38.57
CA GLU A 181 -35.22 -87.78 -38.22
C GLU A 181 -36.01 -88.21 -39.47
N GLU A 182 -36.08 -87.38 -40.52
CA GLU A 182 -36.71 -87.70 -41.82
C GLU A 182 -35.94 -88.73 -42.67
N LYS A 183 -34.69 -89.03 -42.33
CA LYS A 183 -33.82 -89.99 -43.06
C LYS A 183 -33.69 -91.36 -42.37
N LYS A 184 -34.43 -91.59 -41.29
CA LYS A 184 -34.64 -92.89 -40.66
C LYS A 184 -35.98 -93.48 -41.09
#